data_AF-A0A7X9JGP2-F1
#
_entry.id   AF-A0A7X9JGP2-F1
#
_cell.length_a   1.000
_cell.length_b   1.000
_cell.length_c   1.000
_cell.angle_alpha   90.00
_cell.angle_beta   90.00
_cell.angle_gamma   90.00
#
_symmetry.space_group_name_H-M   'P 1'
#
loop_
_entity.id
_entity.type
_entity.pdbx_description
1 polymer ?
#
loop_
_entity_poly.entity_id
_entity_poly.type
_entity_poly.pdbx_seq_one_letter_code
_entity_poly.pdbx_strand_id
1 'polypeptide(L)'
;MNVYPFRLGTTSYIIPADILPNVRYLAGKVRDVELVLFEVDDGASNLPSRGQIAEMCSIAADNDLTYTIHLPLDLRLADDGSSRHASLAKARRVIECTSELHPWAYVLHLDGKTVRNGATPEAMLRWQDQAVRSLEIVAGWTGSAEKLAVENLEGYPLDFHEPVLKRINASQTVDIGHLWFDDHDPVAYLRGALPRTRVIHIHGIDERDHKSLAHVPVEKLRAVLDELVRAHYCGVLTIEIFSENDFLTSCAAVNAIAGAIVSPGCANAPSNE
;
A
#
# COMPACT_ATOMS: atom_id res chain seq x y z
N MET A 1 -20.14 -7.68 -11.08
CA MET A 1 -19.02 -8.20 -11.90
C MET A 1 -17.78 -7.43 -11.50
N ASN A 2 -16.69 -8.12 -11.14
CA ASN A 2 -15.40 -7.46 -10.87
C ASN A 2 -14.90 -6.85 -12.17
N VAL A 3 -14.68 -5.54 -12.18
CA VAL A 3 -14.21 -4.83 -13.38
C VAL A 3 -12.68 -4.94 -13.53
N TYR A 4 -11.98 -5.32 -12.46
CA TYR A 4 -10.52 -5.40 -12.39
C TYR A 4 -10.03 -6.73 -11.79
N PRO A 5 -8.80 -7.18 -12.12
CA PRO A 5 -8.20 -8.39 -11.55
C PRO A 5 -7.72 -8.22 -10.10
N PHE A 6 -7.49 -6.98 -9.66
CA PHE A 6 -7.03 -6.63 -8.32
C PHE A 6 -8.17 -6.27 -7.36
N ARG A 7 -7.85 -6.21 -6.06
CA ARG A 7 -8.74 -5.71 -5.01
C ARG A 7 -8.55 -4.20 -4.88
N LEU A 8 -9.56 -3.42 -5.26
CA LEU A 8 -9.53 -1.97 -5.03
C LEU A 8 -9.76 -1.68 -3.54
N GLY A 9 -8.87 -0.91 -2.94
CA GLY A 9 -8.90 -0.52 -1.52
C GLY A 9 -8.74 0.99 -1.32
N THR A 10 -8.81 1.42 -0.06
CA THR A 10 -8.54 2.80 0.39
C THR A 10 -8.12 2.79 1.86
N THR A 11 -7.62 3.91 2.39
CA THR A 11 -7.21 4.03 3.80
C THR A 11 -8.39 4.00 4.78
N SER A 12 -8.10 3.78 6.06
CA SER A 12 -9.08 3.75 7.16
C SER A 12 -9.55 5.13 7.66
N TYR A 13 -9.26 6.23 6.95
CA TYR A 13 -9.51 7.61 7.38
C TYR A 13 -10.18 8.46 6.29
N ILE A 14 -11.32 7.99 5.78
CA ILE A 14 -12.08 8.65 4.71
C ILE A 14 -13.13 9.60 5.27
N ILE A 15 -13.89 9.16 6.27
CA ILE A 15 -14.84 10.01 7.01
C ILE A 15 -14.22 10.47 8.34
N PRO A 16 -14.62 11.63 8.89
CA PRO A 16 -14.08 12.18 10.14
C PRO A 16 -14.58 11.42 11.38
N ALA A 17 -14.17 10.16 11.49
CA ALA A 17 -14.53 9.24 12.55
C ALA A 17 -13.38 8.23 12.78
N ASP A 18 -13.50 7.41 13.82
CA ASP A 18 -12.52 6.34 14.10
C ASP A 18 -12.52 5.26 13.01
N ILE A 19 -11.57 4.32 13.11
CA ILE A 19 -11.34 3.23 12.15
C ILE A 19 -12.61 2.41 11.90
N LEU A 20 -13.30 1.98 12.97
CA LEU A 20 -14.42 1.05 12.83
C LEU A 20 -15.64 1.68 12.10
N PRO A 21 -16.06 2.92 12.41
CA PRO A 21 -17.00 3.66 11.56
C PRO A 21 -16.56 3.78 10.09
N ASN A 22 -15.26 4.03 9.83
CA ASN A 22 -14.72 4.06 8.47
C ASN A 22 -14.85 2.70 7.77
N VAL A 23 -14.48 1.60 8.44
CA VAL A 23 -14.62 0.23 7.91
C VAL A 23 -16.08 -0.07 7.58
N ARG A 24 -17.02 0.30 8.45
CA ARG A 24 -18.47 0.16 8.19
C ARG A 24 -18.94 0.98 7.00
N TYR A 25 -18.44 2.21 6.86
CA TYR A 25 -18.74 3.07 5.72
C TYR A 25 -18.18 2.48 4.42
N LEU A 26 -16.97 1.94 4.44
CA LEU A 26 -16.26 1.42 3.27
C LEU A 26 -16.72 0.02 2.84
N ALA A 27 -17.35 -0.74 3.73
CA ALA A 27 -17.96 -2.03 3.44
C ALA A 27 -18.90 -1.94 2.20
N GLY A 28 -18.67 -2.80 1.22
CA GLY A 28 -19.40 -2.82 -0.05
C GLY A 28 -19.00 -1.73 -1.06
N LYS A 29 -18.13 -0.78 -0.69
CA LYS A 29 -17.57 0.23 -1.62
C LYS A 29 -16.18 -0.16 -2.13
N VAL A 30 -15.40 -0.85 -1.31
CA VAL A 30 -14.05 -1.35 -1.60
C VAL A 30 -13.92 -2.82 -1.19
N ARG A 31 -12.82 -3.46 -1.60
CA ARG A 31 -12.49 -4.86 -1.27
C ARG A 31 -11.30 -4.98 -0.33
N ASP A 32 -10.59 -3.90 -0.04
CA ASP A 32 -9.58 -3.83 1.01
C ASP A 32 -9.69 -2.50 1.77
N VAL A 33 -9.44 -2.51 3.07
CA VAL A 33 -9.22 -1.27 3.84
C VAL A 33 -7.83 -1.32 4.45
N GLU A 34 -7.01 -0.34 4.12
CA GLU A 34 -5.71 -0.19 4.73
C GLU A 34 -5.83 0.51 6.08
N LEU A 35 -5.56 -0.22 7.16
CA LEU A 35 -5.56 0.33 8.52
C LEU A 35 -4.26 1.10 8.74
N VAL A 36 -4.37 2.43 8.77
CA VAL A 36 -3.25 3.31 9.09
C VAL A 36 -3.16 3.46 10.60
N LEU A 37 -2.17 2.82 11.22
CA LEU A 37 -2.05 2.74 12.68
C LEU A 37 -0.90 3.62 13.19
N PHE A 38 -1.12 4.28 14.33
CA PHE A 38 -0.13 5.10 15.00
C PHE A 38 -0.10 4.83 16.51
N GLU A 39 1.11 4.98 17.06
CA GLU A 39 1.37 4.87 18.48
C GLU A 39 2.43 5.89 18.89
N VAL A 40 1.97 6.95 19.56
CA VAL A 40 2.84 7.98 20.14
C VAL A 40 3.33 7.49 21.49
N ASP A 41 4.63 7.62 21.76
CA ASP A 41 5.21 7.24 23.06
C ASP A 41 4.56 8.05 24.19
N ASP A 42 4.08 7.37 25.22
CA ASP A 42 3.34 7.95 26.36
C ASP A 42 2.11 8.79 25.95
N GLY A 43 1.56 8.56 24.75
CA GLY A 43 0.52 9.39 24.14
C GLY A 43 -0.68 8.61 23.61
N ALA A 44 -1.38 9.23 22.66
CA ALA A 44 -2.54 8.64 22.02
C ALA A 44 -2.14 7.52 21.06
N SER A 45 -3.00 6.51 20.97
CA SER A 45 -2.89 5.41 20.01
C SER A 45 -4.27 5.10 19.45
N ASN A 46 -4.31 4.69 18.18
CA ASN A 46 -5.52 4.23 17.51
C ASN A 46 -5.59 2.70 17.40
N LEU A 47 -4.75 1.95 18.13
CA LEU A 47 -4.76 0.49 18.05
C LEU A 47 -6.16 -0.05 18.39
N PRO A 48 -6.75 -0.88 17.53
CA PRO A 48 -8.08 -1.39 17.75
C PRO A 48 -8.12 -2.33 18.98
N SER A 49 -9.17 -2.19 19.78
CA SER A 49 -9.49 -3.14 20.83
C SER A 49 -9.89 -4.51 20.25
N ARG A 50 -9.85 -5.56 21.07
CA ARG A 50 -10.32 -6.90 20.68
C ARG A 50 -11.78 -6.90 20.19
N GLY A 51 -12.64 -6.07 20.78
CA GLY A 51 -14.02 -5.92 20.32
C GLY A 51 -14.11 -5.33 18.92
N GLN A 52 -13.30 -4.30 18.64
CA GLN A 52 -13.22 -3.70 17.30
C GLN A 52 -12.63 -4.67 16.27
N ILE A 53 -11.62 -5.47 16.65
CA ILE A 53 -11.07 -6.54 15.80
C ILE A 53 -12.14 -7.57 15.45
N ALA A 54 -12.88 -8.08 16.43
CA ALA A 54 -13.95 -9.05 16.19
C ALA A 54 -15.04 -8.49 15.25
N GLU A 55 -15.37 -7.21 15.40
CA GLU A 55 -16.32 -6.53 14.53
C GLU A 55 -15.79 -6.35 13.09
N MET A 56 -14.52 -5.98 12.95
CA MET A 56 -13.85 -5.91 11.65
C MET A 56 -13.80 -7.29 10.96
N CYS A 57 -13.57 -8.37 11.70
CA CYS A 57 -13.66 -9.73 11.16
C CYS A 57 -15.06 -10.05 10.64
N SER A 58 -16.12 -9.67 11.38
CA SER A 58 -17.50 -9.86 10.92
C SER A 58 -17.77 -9.10 9.63
N ILE A 59 -17.39 -7.82 9.59
CA ILE A 59 -17.58 -6.99 8.38
C ILE A 59 -16.85 -7.59 7.19
N ALA A 60 -15.64 -8.10 7.39
CA ALA A 60 -14.87 -8.75 6.33
C ALA A 60 -15.54 -10.00 5.78
N ALA A 61 -16.03 -10.88 6.65
CA ALA A 61 -16.76 -12.07 6.24
C ALA A 61 -18.03 -11.72 5.45
N ASP A 62 -18.77 -10.70 5.89
CA ASP A 62 -20.05 -10.31 5.28
C ASP A 62 -19.90 -9.59 3.93
N ASN A 63 -18.72 -9.00 3.64
CA ASN A 63 -18.54 -8.10 2.50
C ASN A 63 -17.41 -8.52 1.53
N ASP A 64 -16.79 -9.69 1.71
CA ASP A 64 -15.54 -10.05 1.00
C ASP A 64 -14.53 -8.90 1.09
N LEU A 65 -14.31 -8.38 2.31
CA LEU A 65 -13.34 -7.33 2.59
C LEU A 65 -12.06 -7.96 3.14
N THR A 66 -10.91 -7.45 2.70
CA THR A 66 -9.60 -7.75 3.30
C THR A 66 -9.07 -6.51 4.03
N TYR A 67 -8.02 -6.70 4.81
CA TYR A 67 -7.32 -5.60 5.45
C TYR A 67 -5.83 -5.65 5.11
N THR A 68 -5.28 -4.49 4.79
CA THR A 68 -3.84 -4.25 4.79
C THR A 68 -3.51 -3.43 6.04
N ILE A 69 -2.35 -3.63 6.67
CA ILE A 69 -1.96 -2.85 7.83
C ILE A 69 -0.76 -1.99 7.44
N HIS A 70 -0.92 -0.67 7.46
CA HIS A 70 0.22 0.22 7.36
C HIS A 70 0.87 0.33 8.74
N LEU A 71 2.09 -0.19 8.87
CA LEU A 71 2.83 -0.07 10.13
C LEU A 71 3.19 1.41 10.37
N PRO A 72 3.29 1.87 11.64
CA PRO A 72 3.58 3.27 11.94
C PRO A 72 4.82 3.80 11.21
N LEU A 73 4.75 5.02 10.68
CA LEU A 73 5.84 5.66 9.91
C LEU A 73 7.10 5.94 10.75
N ASP A 74 6.95 6.08 12.08
CA ASP A 74 8.07 6.31 13.02
C ASP A 74 8.93 5.06 13.29
N LEU A 75 8.68 3.96 12.56
CA LEU A 75 9.46 2.76 12.69
C LEU A 75 10.81 2.90 11.99
N ARG A 76 11.86 3.11 12.79
CA ARG A 76 13.25 3.03 12.32
C ARG A 76 13.71 1.58 12.19
N LEU A 77 13.10 0.86 11.24
CA LEU A 77 13.60 -0.44 10.83
C LEU A 77 14.92 -0.20 10.09
N ALA A 78 15.98 -0.93 10.49
CA ALA A 78 17.37 -0.79 10.04
C ALA A 78 18.32 0.23 10.74
N ASP A 79 17.96 0.86 11.86
CA ASP A 79 18.86 1.85 12.54
C ASP A 79 20.06 1.17 13.24
N ASP A 80 19.81 0.33 14.26
CA ASP A 80 20.86 -0.40 15.00
C ASP A 80 20.75 -1.94 14.85
N GLY A 81 19.66 -2.42 14.23
CA GLY A 81 19.35 -3.84 14.09
C GLY A 81 19.11 -4.57 15.40
N SER A 82 19.03 -3.89 16.55
CA SER A 82 18.84 -4.52 17.85
C SER A 82 17.40 -5.01 18.03
N SER A 83 17.21 -6.24 18.51
CA SER A 83 15.86 -6.82 18.73
C SER A 83 15.08 -6.14 19.86
N ARG A 84 15.67 -5.15 20.53
CA ARG A 84 15.07 -4.38 21.64
C ARG A 84 14.78 -2.92 21.25
N HIS A 85 14.95 -2.54 19.99
CA HIS A 85 14.64 -1.18 19.55
C HIS A 85 13.16 -0.86 19.75
N ALA A 86 12.85 0.36 20.19
CA ALA A 86 11.47 0.80 20.48
C ALA A 86 10.54 0.63 19.27
N SER A 87 11.06 0.86 18.06
CA SER A 87 10.34 0.63 16.81
C SER A 87 9.89 -0.83 16.65
N LEU A 88 10.79 -1.80 16.89
CA LEU A 88 10.42 -3.21 16.81
C LEU A 88 9.33 -3.59 17.83
N ALA A 89 9.34 -2.99 19.02
CA ALA A 89 8.28 -3.20 20.01
C ALA A 89 6.92 -2.64 19.56
N LYS A 90 6.89 -1.46 18.92
CA LYS A 90 5.68 -0.86 18.33
C LYS A 90 5.13 -1.72 17.19
N ALA A 91 5.99 -2.11 16.24
CA ALA A 91 5.63 -2.99 15.13
C ALA A 91 5.03 -4.31 15.64
N ARG A 92 5.66 -4.92 16.66
CA ARG A 92 5.15 -6.15 17.28
C ARG A 92 3.75 -5.98 17.86
N ARG A 93 3.49 -4.91 18.61
CA ARG A 93 2.15 -4.65 19.19
C ARG A 93 1.08 -4.51 18.11
N VAL A 94 1.39 -3.76 17.04
CA VAL A 94 0.51 -3.59 15.88
C VAL A 94 0.20 -4.94 15.22
N ILE A 95 1.24 -5.75 14.97
CA ILE A 95 1.09 -7.06 14.32
C ILE A 95 0.27 -8.00 15.20
N GLU A 96 0.59 -8.08 16.50
CA GLU A 96 -0.11 -8.96 17.43
C GLU A 96 -1.60 -8.56 17.57
N CYS A 97 -1.91 -7.26 17.69
CA CYS A 97 -3.29 -6.81 17.85
C CYS A 97 -4.15 -6.95 16.57
N THR A 98 -3.52 -6.96 15.39
CA THR A 98 -4.22 -7.10 14.09
C THR A 98 -4.16 -8.50 13.50
N SER A 99 -3.46 -9.43 14.15
CA SER A 99 -3.21 -10.78 13.61
C SER A 99 -4.48 -11.59 13.29
N GLU A 100 -5.55 -11.41 14.07
CA GLU A 100 -6.85 -12.07 13.87
C GLU A 100 -7.58 -11.60 12.62
N LEU A 101 -7.25 -10.42 12.07
CA LEU A 101 -7.78 -9.93 10.79
C LEU A 101 -7.20 -10.71 9.60
N HIS A 102 -6.18 -11.55 9.84
CA HIS A 102 -5.37 -12.20 8.82
C HIS A 102 -4.96 -11.25 7.68
N PRO A 103 -4.22 -10.16 7.99
CA PRO A 103 -3.98 -9.12 7.00
C PRO A 103 -3.41 -9.64 5.68
N TRP A 104 -3.86 -9.02 4.59
CA TRP A 104 -3.33 -9.23 3.26
C TRP A 104 -1.83 -8.95 3.26
N ALA A 105 -1.41 -7.79 3.75
CA ALA A 105 -0.02 -7.43 3.93
C ALA A 105 0.17 -6.46 5.12
N TYR A 106 1.42 -6.31 5.53
CA TYR A 106 1.90 -5.27 6.43
C TYR A 106 2.82 -4.35 5.62
N VAL A 107 2.33 -3.15 5.30
CA VAL A 107 3.12 -2.13 4.60
C VAL A 107 4.07 -1.47 5.59
N LEU A 108 5.33 -1.29 5.18
CA LEU A 108 6.37 -0.76 6.05
C LEU A 108 7.46 -0.03 5.27
N HIS A 109 8.10 0.89 5.97
CA HIS A 109 9.23 1.67 5.46
C HIS A 109 10.53 1.16 6.07
N LEU A 110 11.61 1.19 5.29
CA LEU A 110 12.97 1.00 5.79
C LEU A 110 13.64 2.37 5.89
N ASP A 111 14.08 2.77 7.07
CA ASP A 111 14.69 4.09 7.25
C ASP A 111 16.10 4.10 6.65
N GLY A 112 16.17 4.55 5.39
CA GLY A 112 17.42 4.74 4.66
C GLY A 112 17.88 6.18 4.53
N LYS A 113 17.32 7.14 5.29
CA LYS A 113 17.57 8.59 5.06
C LYS A 113 19.05 8.96 5.10
N THR A 114 19.82 8.30 5.95
CA THR A 114 21.26 8.54 6.12
C THR A 114 22.12 7.90 5.03
N VAL A 115 21.60 6.90 4.31
CA VAL A 115 22.35 6.16 3.30
C VAL A 115 21.87 6.36 1.87
N ARG A 116 20.69 6.94 1.66
CA ARG A 116 20.09 7.15 0.32
C ARG A 116 20.92 8.05 -0.60
N ASN A 117 21.74 8.95 -0.03
CA ASN A 117 22.53 9.92 -0.79
C ASN A 117 24.02 9.86 -0.41
N GLY A 118 24.86 9.40 -1.33
CA GLY A 118 26.33 9.53 -1.22
C GLY A 118 26.99 8.75 -0.08
N ALA A 119 26.36 7.68 0.41
CA ALA A 119 26.94 6.81 1.43
C ALA A 119 28.16 6.03 0.90
N THR A 120 29.10 5.69 1.79
CA THR A 120 30.17 4.77 1.43
C THR A 120 29.61 3.36 1.23
N PRO A 121 30.26 2.51 0.41
CA PRO A 121 29.84 1.13 0.22
C PRO A 121 29.69 0.35 1.53
N GLU A 122 30.54 0.62 2.53
CA GLU A 122 30.49 -0.04 3.84
C GLU A 122 29.29 0.43 4.67
N ALA A 123 28.94 1.73 4.61
CA ALA A 123 27.76 2.24 5.29
C ALA A 123 26.47 1.68 4.67
N MET A 124 26.42 1.64 3.33
CA MET A 124 25.31 1.03 2.60
C MET A 124 25.15 -0.46 2.94
N LEU A 125 26.25 -1.23 2.93
CA LEU A 125 26.20 -2.67 3.25
C LEU A 125 25.72 -2.92 4.69
N ARG A 126 26.21 -2.13 5.66
CA ARG A 126 25.74 -2.23 7.05
C ARG A 126 24.24 -1.97 7.17
N TRP A 127 23.75 -0.92 6.50
CA TRP A 127 22.32 -0.63 6.49
C TRP A 127 21.51 -1.77 5.85
N GLN A 128 21.99 -2.35 4.74
CA GLN A 128 21.34 -3.50 4.11
C GLN A 128 21.29 -4.72 5.05
N ASP A 129 22.38 -5.01 5.78
CA ASP A 129 22.43 -6.09 6.77
C ASP A 129 21.42 -5.85 7.90
N GLN A 130 21.33 -4.62 8.40
CA GLN A 130 20.39 -4.24 9.45
C GLN A 130 18.94 -4.33 8.95
N ALA A 131 18.66 -3.89 7.72
CA ALA A 131 17.34 -3.98 7.11
C ALA A 131 16.87 -5.43 6.95
N VAL A 132 17.73 -6.31 6.42
CA VAL A 132 17.42 -7.75 6.31
C VAL A 132 17.13 -8.34 7.68
N ARG A 133 17.99 -8.07 8.68
CA ARG A 133 17.80 -8.57 10.04
C ARG A 133 16.49 -8.07 10.68
N SER A 134 16.15 -6.79 10.48
CA SER A 134 14.88 -6.24 10.96
C SER A 134 13.69 -6.95 10.32
N LEU A 135 13.72 -7.17 9.00
CA LEU A 135 12.66 -7.89 8.31
C LEU A 135 12.54 -9.36 8.77
N GLU A 136 13.66 -10.05 9.04
CA GLU A 136 13.65 -11.41 9.58
C GLU A 136 12.97 -11.48 10.95
N ILE A 137 13.26 -10.52 11.84
CA ILE A 137 12.63 -10.42 13.16
C ILE A 137 11.12 -10.22 13.02
N VAL A 138 10.71 -9.26 12.19
CA VAL A 138 9.29 -8.92 11.99
C VAL A 138 8.53 -10.05 11.29
N ALA A 139 9.17 -10.75 10.35
CA ALA A 139 8.60 -11.91 9.67
C ALA A 139 8.24 -13.04 10.65
N GLY A 140 9.01 -13.18 11.73
CA GLY A 140 8.70 -14.10 12.82
C GLY A 140 7.38 -13.83 13.53
N TRP A 141 6.86 -12.59 13.48
CA TRP A 141 5.58 -12.21 14.08
C TRP A 141 4.41 -12.30 13.11
N THR A 142 4.64 -12.04 11.82
CA THR A 142 3.61 -12.08 10.78
C THR A 142 3.39 -13.49 10.21
N GLY A 143 4.29 -14.42 10.53
CA GLY A 143 4.27 -15.83 10.11
C GLY A 143 4.84 -16.07 8.70
N SER A 144 5.04 -15.02 7.90
CA SER A 144 5.71 -15.11 6.59
C SER A 144 6.31 -13.76 6.22
N ALA A 145 7.56 -13.78 5.72
CA ALA A 145 8.20 -12.60 5.17
C ALA A 145 7.42 -12.02 3.98
N GLU A 146 6.74 -12.85 3.19
CA GLU A 146 5.98 -12.40 2.01
C GLU A 146 4.83 -11.45 2.36
N LYS A 147 4.37 -11.43 3.62
CA LYS A 147 3.36 -10.47 4.08
C LYS A 147 3.95 -9.09 4.37
N LEU A 148 5.27 -8.97 4.52
CA LEU A 148 5.94 -7.70 4.71
C LEU A 148 6.09 -7.03 3.35
N ALA A 149 5.41 -5.92 3.13
CA ALA A 149 5.43 -5.18 1.87
C ALA A 149 6.27 -3.91 2.07
N VAL A 150 7.51 -3.94 1.55
CA VAL A 150 8.43 -2.81 1.66
C VAL A 150 8.09 -1.78 0.59
N GLU A 151 7.81 -0.56 1.01
CA GLU A 151 7.36 0.52 0.15
C GLU A 151 8.51 1.34 -0.46
N ASN A 152 8.38 1.77 -1.72
CA ASN A 152 9.26 2.81 -2.27
C ASN A 152 8.88 4.21 -1.75
N LEU A 153 9.88 5.03 -1.46
CA LEU A 153 9.71 6.33 -0.82
C LEU A 153 10.20 7.47 -1.71
N GLU A 154 9.60 8.64 -1.56
CA GLU A 154 9.99 9.87 -2.26
C GLU A 154 11.47 10.24 -2.04
N GLY A 155 12.15 10.60 -3.12
CA GLY A 155 13.54 11.01 -3.14
C GLY A 155 14.54 9.88 -2.84
N TYR A 156 14.13 8.61 -2.96
CA TYR A 156 15.01 7.46 -2.89
C TYR A 156 15.32 6.92 -4.30
N PRO A 157 16.52 6.35 -4.54
CA PRO A 157 16.80 5.64 -5.79
C PRO A 157 15.79 4.51 -6.05
N LEU A 158 15.38 4.32 -7.31
CA LEU A 158 14.38 3.33 -7.70
C LEU A 158 14.76 1.89 -7.31
N ASP A 159 16.05 1.57 -7.34
CA ASP A 159 16.63 0.26 -7.01
C ASP A 159 17.07 0.15 -5.54
N PHE A 160 16.80 1.16 -4.70
CA PHE A 160 17.35 1.27 -3.35
C PHE A 160 17.05 0.05 -2.47
N HIS A 161 15.84 -0.51 -2.56
CA HIS A 161 15.45 -1.69 -1.80
C HIS A 161 15.87 -3.02 -2.45
N GLU A 162 16.24 -3.04 -3.74
CA GLU A 162 16.52 -4.27 -4.50
C GLU A 162 17.59 -5.18 -3.83
N PRO A 163 18.73 -4.66 -3.31
CA PRO A 163 19.72 -5.48 -2.63
C PRO A 163 19.21 -6.15 -1.36
N VAL A 164 18.34 -5.49 -0.59
CA VAL A 164 17.71 -6.03 0.62
C VAL A 164 16.70 -7.11 0.22
N LEU A 165 15.86 -6.78 -0.77
CA LEU A 165 14.80 -7.64 -1.28
C LEU A 165 15.34 -8.94 -1.89
N LYS A 166 16.53 -8.94 -2.50
CA LYS A 166 17.20 -10.17 -2.98
C LYS A 166 17.61 -11.14 -1.85
N ARG A 167 17.72 -10.67 -0.61
CA ARG A 167 18.26 -11.43 0.53
C ARG A 167 17.19 -12.01 1.45
N ILE A 168 15.95 -11.53 1.36
CA ILE A 168 14.81 -12.01 2.15
C ILE A 168 13.55 -12.02 1.31
N ASN A 169 12.69 -13.03 1.47
CA ASN A 169 11.45 -13.19 0.71
C ASN A 169 10.31 -12.22 1.13
N ALA A 170 10.62 -10.95 1.38
CA ALA A 170 9.63 -9.90 1.58
C ALA A 170 8.90 -9.55 0.28
N SER A 171 7.69 -9.03 0.35
CA SER A 171 7.01 -8.43 -0.80
C SER A 171 7.33 -6.93 -0.93
N GLN A 172 6.75 -6.29 -1.94
CA GLN A 172 6.83 -4.84 -2.14
C GLN A 172 5.45 -4.19 -2.05
N THR A 173 5.43 -2.98 -1.50
CA THR A 173 4.42 -1.99 -1.84
C THR A 173 5.01 -1.10 -2.92
N VAL A 174 4.30 -0.95 -4.04
CA VAL A 174 4.67 0.05 -5.04
C VAL A 174 3.77 1.26 -4.85
N ASP A 175 4.33 2.34 -4.33
CA ASP A 175 3.64 3.63 -4.28
C ASP A 175 3.85 4.37 -5.61
N ILE A 176 2.77 4.49 -6.37
CA ILE A 176 2.74 5.18 -7.66
C ILE A 176 2.73 6.69 -7.48
N GLY A 177 2.10 7.19 -6.43
CA GLY A 177 2.05 8.63 -6.18
C GLY A 177 3.44 9.18 -5.87
N HIS A 178 4.24 8.49 -5.05
CA HIS A 178 5.66 8.81 -4.84
C HIS A 178 6.46 8.82 -6.16
N LEU A 179 6.22 7.86 -7.06
CA LEU A 179 6.88 7.84 -8.37
C LEU A 179 6.47 9.03 -9.24
N TRP A 180 5.20 9.42 -9.23
CA TRP A 180 4.74 10.62 -9.93
C TRP A 180 5.33 11.89 -9.33
N PHE A 181 5.48 11.95 -8.01
CA PHE A 181 6.05 13.08 -7.29
C PHE A 181 7.51 13.32 -7.69
N ASP A 182 8.27 12.24 -7.82
CA ASP A 182 9.68 12.27 -8.25
C ASP A 182 9.87 12.34 -9.79
N ASP A 183 8.80 12.56 -10.56
CA ASP A 183 8.80 12.59 -12.04
C ASP A 183 9.36 11.31 -12.69
N HIS A 184 9.07 10.16 -12.07
CA HIS A 184 9.38 8.83 -12.59
C HIS A 184 8.20 8.23 -13.38
N ASP A 185 8.50 7.35 -14.33
CA ASP A 185 7.49 6.58 -15.07
C ASP A 185 7.08 5.33 -14.26
N PRO A 186 5.87 5.30 -13.68
CA PRO A 186 5.42 4.16 -12.88
C PRO A 186 5.19 2.91 -13.72
N VAL A 187 4.83 3.03 -15.00
CA VAL A 187 4.61 1.84 -15.86
C VAL A 187 5.93 1.13 -16.12
N ALA A 188 7.00 1.90 -16.36
CA ALA A 188 8.34 1.33 -16.49
C ALA A 188 8.79 0.62 -15.19
N TYR A 189 8.54 1.24 -14.03
CA TYR A 189 8.86 0.66 -12.73
C TYR A 189 8.08 -0.64 -12.46
N LEU A 190 6.75 -0.60 -12.66
CA LEU A 190 5.84 -1.73 -12.41
C LEU A 190 6.23 -2.98 -13.21
N ARG A 191 6.70 -2.85 -14.45
CA ARG A 191 7.11 -4.01 -15.28
C ARG A 191 8.16 -4.89 -14.60
N GLY A 192 9.05 -4.31 -13.80
CA GLY A 192 10.05 -5.05 -13.03
C GLY A 192 9.58 -5.44 -11.63
N ALA A 193 8.79 -4.59 -10.98
CA ALA A 193 8.40 -4.77 -9.57
C ALA A 193 7.19 -5.69 -9.37
N LEU A 194 6.27 -5.78 -10.34
CA LEU A 194 4.99 -6.49 -10.21
C LEU A 194 5.10 -7.95 -9.73
N PRO A 195 6.07 -8.78 -10.16
CA PRO A 195 6.21 -10.15 -9.68
C PRO A 195 6.34 -10.29 -8.16
N ARG A 196 6.79 -9.23 -7.46
CA ARG A 196 6.98 -9.19 -6.01
C ARG A 196 6.03 -8.23 -5.31
N THR A 197 5.20 -7.52 -6.06
CA THR A 197 4.31 -6.49 -5.55
C THR A 197 3.05 -7.13 -4.98
N ARG A 198 2.73 -6.82 -3.72
CA ARG A 198 1.55 -7.35 -3.03
C ARG A 198 0.50 -6.28 -2.78
N VAL A 199 0.94 -5.04 -2.63
CA VAL A 199 0.13 -3.84 -2.47
C VAL A 199 0.66 -2.78 -3.43
N ILE A 200 -0.23 -1.98 -3.98
CA ILE A 200 0.09 -0.79 -4.77
C ILE A 200 -0.65 0.37 -4.12
N HIS A 201 0.05 1.44 -3.78
CA HIS A 201 -0.57 2.70 -3.40
C HIS A 201 -0.68 3.60 -4.63
N ILE A 202 -1.77 4.35 -4.70
CA ILE A 202 -1.99 5.31 -5.77
C ILE A 202 -2.76 6.52 -5.22
N HIS A 203 -2.27 7.70 -5.52
CA HIS A 203 -2.92 8.95 -5.16
C HIS A 203 -2.53 10.04 -6.15
N GLY A 204 -3.36 11.07 -6.23
CA GLY A 204 -3.05 12.27 -6.99
C GLY A 204 -2.18 13.23 -6.19
N ILE A 205 -1.56 14.16 -6.91
CA ILE A 205 -0.72 15.20 -6.38
C ILE A 205 -1.34 16.53 -6.79
N ASP A 206 -1.51 17.45 -5.83
CA ASP A 206 -1.91 18.84 -6.07
C ASP A 206 -1.03 19.77 -5.23
N GLU A 207 -1.60 20.69 -4.44
CA GLU A 207 -0.82 21.50 -3.48
C GLU A 207 -0.04 20.67 -2.46
N ARG A 208 -0.49 19.44 -2.20
CA ARG A 208 0.10 18.44 -1.33
C ARG A 208 -0.12 17.06 -1.94
N ASP A 209 0.60 16.07 -1.42
CA ASP A 209 0.38 14.69 -1.79
C ASP A 209 -0.89 14.08 -1.14
N HIS A 210 -1.22 12.85 -1.51
CA HIS A 210 -2.40 12.09 -1.07
C HIS A 210 -3.73 12.79 -1.41
N LYS A 211 -3.84 13.26 -2.65
CA LYS A 211 -5.04 13.92 -3.19
C LYS A 211 -5.82 13.02 -4.13
N SER A 212 -7.00 13.48 -4.51
CA SER A 212 -7.86 12.78 -5.45
C SER A 212 -7.12 12.41 -6.75
N LEU A 213 -7.38 11.21 -7.26
CA LEU A 213 -6.94 10.80 -8.59
C LEU A 213 -7.52 11.67 -9.72
N ALA A 214 -8.52 12.50 -9.43
CA ALA A 214 -9.01 13.51 -10.36
C ALA A 214 -7.95 14.59 -10.71
N HIS A 215 -6.91 14.74 -9.88
CA HIS A 215 -5.77 15.62 -10.15
C HIS A 215 -4.71 14.97 -11.03
N VAL A 216 -4.81 13.67 -11.32
CA VAL A 216 -3.89 12.96 -12.21
C VAL A 216 -4.39 13.07 -13.65
N PRO A 217 -3.53 13.40 -14.63
CA PRO A 217 -3.90 13.34 -16.05
C PRO A 217 -4.47 11.96 -16.41
N VAL A 218 -5.61 11.94 -17.10
CA VAL A 218 -6.37 10.71 -17.41
C VAL A 218 -5.51 9.68 -18.13
N GLU A 219 -4.60 10.11 -18.99
CA GLU A 219 -3.67 9.27 -19.74
C GLU A 219 -2.66 8.59 -18.83
N LYS A 220 -2.15 9.30 -17.80
CA LYS A 220 -1.22 8.72 -16.81
C LYS A 220 -1.93 7.68 -15.95
N LEU A 221 -3.13 8.01 -15.45
CA LEU A 221 -3.92 7.07 -14.66
C LEU A 221 -4.32 5.84 -15.48
N ARG A 222 -4.75 6.04 -16.73
CA ARG A 222 -5.09 4.94 -17.65
C ARG A 222 -3.90 4.03 -17.91
N ALA A 223 -2.72 4.59 -18.18
CA ALA A 223 -1.52 3.81 -18.45
C ALA A 223 -1.16 2.86 -17.30
N VAL A 224 -1.30 3.33 -16.05
CA VAL A 224 -1.14 2.49 -14.85
C VAL A 224 -2.19 1.37 -14.82
N LEU A 225 -3.48 1.72 -14.92
CA LEU A 225 -4.55 0.73 -14.80
C LEU A 225 -4.48 -0.33 -15.92
N ASP A 226 -4.17 0.09 -17.14
CA ASP A 226 -3.97 -0.81 -18.28
C ASP A 226 -2.79 -1.76 -18.05
N GLU A 227 -1.69 -1.28 -17.47
CA GLU A 227 -0.53 -2.12 -17.12
C GLU A 227 -0.89 -3.16 -16.05
N LEU A 228 -1.67 -2.79 -15.02
CA LEU A 228 -2.13 -3.74 -13.99
C LEU A 228 -3.06 -4.80 -14.56
N VAL A 229 -3.95 -4.43 -15.49
CA VAL A 229 -4.83 -5.37 -16.21
C VAL A 229 -4.00 -6.29 -17.10
N ARG A 230 -3.08 -5.73 -17.89
CA ARG A 230 -2.18 -6.46 -18.80
C ARG A 230 -1.33 -7.48 -18.06
N ALA A 231 -0.85 -7.13 -16.87
CA ALA A 231 -0.05 -8.02 -16.04
C ALA A 231 -0.87 -9.02 -15.21
N HIS A 232 -2.21 -8.99 -15.31
CA HIS A 232 -3.11 -9.76 -14.46
C HIS A 232 -2.77 -9.60 -12.97
N TYR A 233 -2.53 -8.35 -12.55
CA TYR A 233 -2.22 -8.06 -11.15
C TYR A 233 -3.41 -8.43 -10.25
N CYS A 234 -3.19 -9.38 -9.34
CA CYS A 234 -4.21 -9.90 -8.43
C CYS A 234 -4.01 -9.46 -6.97
N GLY A 235 -3.20 -8.42 -6.74
CA GLY A 235 -2.95 -7.85 -5.41
C GLY A 235 -3.96 -6.79 -4.99
N VAL A 236 -3.55 -5.91 -4.08
CA VAL A 236 -4.37 -4.77 -3.60
C VAL A 236 -3.90 -3.48 -4.26
N LEU A 237 -4.83 -2.70 -4.79
CA LEU A 237 -4.61 -1.32 -5.23
C LEU A 237 -5.31 -0.39 -4.24
N THR A 238 -4.55 0.23 -3.34
CA THR A 238 -5.03 1.17 -2.33
C THR A 238 -5.03 2.58 -2.90
N ILE A 239 -6.20 3.24 -2.96
CA ILE A 239 -6.25 4.68 -3.19
C ILE A 239 -5.88 5.36 -1.86
N GLU A 240 -4.64 5.87 -1.76
CA GLU A 240 -4.09 6.35 -0.48
C GLU A 240 -4.40 7.83 -0.25
N ILE A 241 -5.56 8.07 0.32
CA ILE A 241 -6.15 9.40 0.52
C ILE A 241 -6.84 9.48 1.89
N PHE A 242 -7.20 10.68 2.34
CA PHE A 242 -7.67 10.92 3.72
C PHE A 242 -8.92 11.80 3.80
N SER A 243 -9.78 11.78 2.77
CA SER A 243 -11.06 12.50 2.78
C SER A 243 -12.13 11.83 1.93
N GLU A 244 -13.39 11.99 2.33
CA GLU A 244 -14.55 11.44 1.62
C GLU A 244 -14.67 12.01 0.21
N ASN A 245 -14.43 13.31 0.05
CA ASN A 245 -14.47 13.95 -1.26
C ASN A 245 -13.40 13.38 -2.20
N ASP A 246 -12.17 13.23 -1.72
CA ASP A 246 -11.08 12.65 -2.51
C ASP A 246 -11.38 11.19 -2.86
N PHE A 247 -12.03 10.44 -1.96
CA PHE A 247 -12.44 9.05 -2.20
C PHE A 247 -13.46 8.95 -3.32
N LEU A 248 -14.56 9.70 -3.21
CA LEU A 248 -15.63 9.67 -4.20
C LEU A 248 -15.14 10.09 -5.59
N THR A 249 -14.33 11.14 -5.65
CA THR A 249 -13.78 11.65 -6.92
C THR A 249 -12.73 10.72 -7.51
N SER A 250 -11.90 10.06 -6.68
CA SER A 250 -10.93 9.06 -7.14
C SER A 250 -11.61 7.80 -7.68
N CYS A 251 -12.63 7.29 -6.97
CA CYS A 251 -13.44 6.18 -7.45
C CYS A 251 -14.12 6.51 -8.78
N ALA A 252 -14.63 7.73 -8.95
CA ALA A 252 -15.20 8.18 -10.22
C ALA A 252 -14.17 8.18 -11.35
N ALA A 253 -12.95 8.66 -11.11
CA ALA A 253 -11.86 8.66 -12.09
C ALA A 253 -11.47 7.24 -12.53
N VAL A 254 -11.30 6.32 -11.56
CA VAL A 254 -11.01 4.90 -11.84
C VAL A 254 -12.16 4.25 -12.62
N ASN A 255 -13.41 4.49 -12.23
CA ASN A 255 -14.58 3.91 -12.91
C ASN A 255 -14.76 4.43 -14.34
N ALA A 256 -14.44 5.70 -14.60
CA ALA A 256 -14.50 6.28 -15.95
C ALA A 256 -13.52 5.58 -16.91
N ILE A 257 -12.35 5.16 -16.42
CA ILE A 257 -11.38 4.39 -17.20
C ILE A 257 -11.87 2.96 -17.41
N ALA A 258 -12.40 2.32 -16.36
CA ALA A 258 -12.99 0.97 -16.42
C ALA A 258 -14.11 0.85 -17.46
N GLY A 259 -15.05 1.80 -17.46
CA GLY A 259 -16.19 1.80 -18.38
C GLY A 259 -15.77 1.91 -19.86
N ALA A 260 -14.62 2.54 -20.12
CA ALA A 260 -14.03 2.61 -21.45
C ALA A 260 -13.34 1.29 -21.87
N ILE A 261 -12.81 0.51 -20.92
CA ILE A 261 -12.14 -0.79 -21.18
C ILE A 261 -13.17 -1.89 -21.53
N VAL A 262 -14.40 -1.81 -20.98
CA VAL A 262 -15.49 -2.76 -21.30
C VAL A 262 -16.23 -2.40 -22.60
N SER A 263 -16.03 -1.19 -23.13
CA SER A 263 -16.78 -0.67 -24.30
C SER A 263 -16.04 -0.60 -25.66
N PRO A 264 -15.02 -1.43 -26.03
CA PRO A 264 -14.47 -1.39 -27.38
C PRO A 264 -15.17 -2.40 -28.32
N GLY A 265 -16.51 -2.36 -28.46
CA GLY A 265 -17.21 -3.41 -29.23
C GLY A 265 -18.58 -3.12 -29.86
N CYS A 266 -19.14 -1.91 -29.75
CA CYS A 266 -20.42 -1.59 -30.42
C CYS A 266 -20.32 -0.30 -31.24
N ALA A 267 -19.51 -0.34 -32.31
CA ALA A 267 -19.69 0.58 -33.43
C ALA A 267 -19.19 -0.04 -34.73
N ASN A 268 -20.12 -0.19 -35.67
CA ASN A 268 -19.94 -0.32 -37.12
C ASN A 268 -19.49 -1.68 -37.68
N ALA A 269 -20.47 -2.54 -37.95
CA ALA A 269 -20.46 -3.31 -39.20
C ALA A 269 -21.53 -2.70 -40.13
N PRO A 270 -21.18 -2.31 -41.37
CA PRO A 270 -22.18 -1.85 -42.33
C PRO A 270 -23.01 -3.06 -42.77
N SER A 271 -24.33 -2.91 -42.75
CA SER A 271 -25.26 -3.79 -43.43
C SER A 271 -25.01 -3.68 -44.94
N ASN A 272 -24.45 -4.73 -45.54
CA ASN A 272 -24.54 -4.95 -46.97
C ASN A 272 -25.62 -5.98 -47.25
N GLU A 273 -26.39 -5.67 -48.29
CA GLU A 273 -27.42 -6.47 -48.97
C GLU A 273 -26.97 -7.89 -49.32
#